data_AF-A0A0Q8N0P2-F1
#
_entry.id   AF-A0A0Q8N0P2-F1
#
_cell.length_a   1.000
_cell.length_b   1.000
_cell.length_c   1.000
_cell.angle_alpha   90.00
_cell.angle_beta   90.00
_cell.angle_gamma   90.00
#
_symmetry.space_group_name_H-M   'P 1'
#
loop_
_entity.id
_entity.type
_entity.pdbx_description
1 polymer ?
#
loop_
_entity_poly.entity_id
_entity_poly.type
_entity_poly.pdbx_seq_one_letter_code
_entity_poly.pdbx_strand_id
1 'polypeptide(L)'
;MNVQVTAEQLRAAAKGAVNAQNMNSVLITISRYGAELGMDRPHRAVQFYAQVMHESGDFRYDREIWGPTPAQKRYDTRADLGNTPELDGDGKIYAGRTAMQITGKANYRAFTDWCRSHAMNCPDFVRHPEAINTDPWEGLGPLWYWDTHDLNRWADQGDIETITKRINGGINGLADRIDHYVRLSLVVLGYKADGVRQFQANAGLDVDGDAGPKTRSALHKALLALSGASTKMAAFSAAPVVEEKAVVPAAVEQTVKKKFNLLGWIGSAVSGGGLSLAAFAGFDWKALLVIVGAVTVIGLGALFLRQWIIAAIKDIRQAVEE
;
A
#
# COMPACT_ATOMS: atom_id res chain seq x y z
N MET A 1 -11.59 -26.00 -10.98
CA MET A 1 -11.34 -25.09 -12.12
C MET A 1 -10.64 -23.88 -11.55
N ASN A 2 -9.45 -23.53 -12.05
CA ASN A 2 -8.80 -22.27 -11.65
C ASN A 2 -9.60 -21.13 -12.31
N VAL A 3 -10.41 -20.44 -11.52
CA VAL A 3 -11.14 -19.25 -12.00
C VAL A 3 -10.13 -18.10 -12.08
N GLN A 4 -9.79 -17.65 -13.28
CA GLN A 4 -8.99 -16.45 -13.46
C GLN A 4 -9.87 -15.21 -13.54
N VAL A 5 -9.39 -14.10 -12.96
CA VAL A 5 -10.05 -12.80 -13.05
C VAL A 5 -9.97 -12.30 -14.50
N THR A 6 -11.10 -11.93 -15.08
CA THR A 6 -11.18 -11.49 -16.49
C THR A 6 -11.17 -9.97 -16.65
N ALA A 7 -10.89 -9.51 -17.87
CA ALA A 7 -11.02 -8.10 -18.24
C ALA A 7 -12.44 -7.54 -18.03
N GLU A 8 -13.47 -8.36 -18.24
CA GLU A 8 -14.86 -7.98 -17.98
C GLU A 8 -15.11 -7.77 -16.48
N GLN A 9 -14.61 -8.69 -15.66
CA GLN A 9 -14.74 -8.59 -14.20
C GLN A 9 -14.03 -7.36 -13.65
N LEU A 10 -12.82 -7.06 -14.12
CA LEU A 10 -12.09 -5.84 -13.72
C LEU A 10 -12.85 -4.57 -14.11
N ARG A 11 -13.40 -4.50 -15.33
CA ARG A 11 -14.21 -3.35 -15.77
C ARG A 11 -15.50 -3.19 -14.98
N ALA A 12 -16.16 -4.30 -14.65
CA ALA A 12 -17.39 -4.27 -13.85
C ALA A 12 -17.12 -3.83 -12.40
N ALA A 13 -15.95 -4.17 -11.86
CA ALA A 13 -15.53 -3.78 -10.51
C ALA A 13 -14.95 -2.36 -10.43
N ALA A 14 -14.40 -1.82 -11.52
CA ALA A 14 -13.81 -0.48 -11.55
C ALA A 14 -14.78 0.61 -11.07
N LYS A 15 -14.24 1.69 -10.51
CA LYS A 15 -14.99 2.87 -10.05
C LYS A 15 -14.93 3.99 -11.08
N GLY A 16 -13.90 3.99 -11.93
CA GLY A 16 -13.67 4.97 -12.98
C GLY A 16 -13.43 4.36 -14.35
N ALA A 17 -12.99 5.22 -15.27
CA ALA A 17 -12.66 4.81 -16.64
C ALA A 17 -11.38 3.97 -16.66
N VAL A 18 -11.48 2.79 -17.26
CA VAL A 18 -10.36 1.84 -17.41
C VAL A 18 -9.63 2.07 -18.72
N ASN A 19 -8.31 2.23 -18.68
CA ASN A 19 -7.50 2.12 -19.89
C ASN A 19 -7.31 0.62 -20.21
N ALA A 20 -7.83 0.20 -21.35
CA ALA A 20 -7.80 -1.20 -21.75
C ALA A 20 -6.38 -1.72 -22.03
N GLN A 21 -5.46 -0.90 -22.53
CA GLN A 21 -4.08 -1.32 -22.80
C GLN A 21 -3.37 -1.62 -21.48
N ASN A 22 -3.31 -0.66 -20.56
CA ASN A 22 -2.69 -0.83 -19.24
C ASN A 22 -3.26 -2.02 -18.46
N MET A 23 -4.58 -2.21 -18.49
CA MET A 23 -5.23 -3.36 -17.86
C MET A 23 -4.82 -4.68 -18.53
N ASN A 24 -4.77 -4.71 -19.87
CA ASN A 24 -4.37 -5.89 -20.61
C ASN A 24 -2.90 -6.26 -20.35
N SER A 25 -2.00 -5.29 -20.16
CA SER A 25 -0.60 -5.56 -19.80
C SER A 25 -0.50 -6.42 -18.54
N VAL A 26 -1.28 -6.09 -17.50
CA VAL A 26 -1.36 -6.85 -16.25
C VAL A 26 -2.00 -8.24 -16.47
N LEU A 27 -3.09 -8.32 -17.23
CA LEU A 27 -3.78 -9.59 -17.52
C LEU A 27 -2.90 -10.57 -18.33
N ILE A 28 -2.20 -10.08 -19.36
CA ILE A 28 -1.25 -10.87 -20.17
C ILE A 28 -0.17 -11.45 -19.27
N THR A 29 0.33 -10.65 -18.34
CA THR A 29 1.37 -11.08 -17.41
C THR A 29 0.87 -12.14 -16.44
N ILE A 30 -0.30 -11.94 -15.83
CA ILE A 30 -0.90 -12.91 -14.92
C ILE A 30 -1.21 -14.23 -15.66
N SER A 31 -1.67 -14.15 -16.91
CA SER A 31 -1.89 -15.33 -17.75
C SER A 31 -0.58 -16.10 -18.02
N ARG A 32 0.51 -15.38 -18.30
CA ARG A 32 1.79 -15.98 -18.68
C ARG A 32 2.63 -16.49 -17.50
N TYR A 33 2.66 -15.75 -16.38
CA TYR A 33 3.58 -16.01 -15.26
C TYR A 33 2.86 -16.23 -13.93
N GLY A 34 1.54 -15.98 -13.87
CA GLY A 34 0.80 -15.99 -12.61
C GLY A 34 0.79 -17.35 -11.92
N ALA A 35 0.77 -18.47 -12.66
CA ALA A 35 0.78 -19.80 -12.05
C ALA A 35 2.06 -20.07 -11.25
N GLU A 36 3.23 -19.73 -11.79
CA GLU A 36 4.53 -19.91 -11.13
C GLU A 36 4.66 -19.02 -9.89
N LEU A 37 4.04 -17.83 -9.92
CA LEU A 37 4.00 -16.87 -8.82
C LEU A 37 2.80 -17.09 -7.85
N GLY A 38 2.03 -18.16 -8.04
CA GLY A 38 0.89 -18.52 -7.18
C GLY A 38 -0.30 -17.56 -7.26
N MET A 39 -0.44 -16.84 -8.37
CA MET A 39 -1.51 -15.90 -8.72
C MET A 39 -2.66 -16.56 -9.51
N ASP A 40 -2.61 -17.88 -9.70
CA ASP A 40 -3.70 -18.70 -10.23
C ASP A 40 -4.83 -18.93 -9.22
N ARG A 41 -4.65 -18.47 -7.97
CA ARG A 41 -5.66 -18.57 -6.90
C ARG A 41 -6.52 -17.29 -6.83
N PRO A 42 -7.86 -17.40 -6.96
CA PRO A 42 -8.77 -16.25 -6.95
C PRO A 42 -8.59 -15.29 -5.77
N HIS A 43 -8.44 -15.80 -4.54
CA HIS A 43 -8.32 -14.96 -3.36
C HIS A 43 -7.03 -14.11 -3.36
N ARG A 44 -5.94 -14.63 -3.94
CA ARG A 44 -4.69 -13.87 -4.13
C ARG A 44 -4.81 -12.87 -5.26
N ALA A 45 -5.33 -13.32 -6.41
CA ALA A 45 -5.53 -12.47 -7.58
C ALA A 45 -6.41 -11.26 -7.27
N VAL A 46 -7.53 -11.45 -6.57
CA VAL A 46 -8.44 -10.36 -6.20
C VAL A 46 -7.78 -9.34 -5.27
N GLN A 47 -6.99 -9.80 -4.28
CA GLN A 47 -6.23 -8.91 -3.41
C GLN A 47 -5.19 -8.09 -4.20
N PHE A 48 -4.45 -8.75 -5.09
CA PHE A 48 -3.48 -8.09 -5.96
C PHE A 48 -4.13 -7.04 -6.86
N TYR A 49 -5.20 -7.40 -7.59
CA TYR A 49 -5.88 -6.47 -8.48
C TYR A 49 -6.48 -5.29 -7.72
N ALA A 50 -7.00 -5.48 -6.51
CA ALA A 50 -7.49 -4.36 -5.70
C ALA A 50 -6.40 -3.32 -5.40
N GLN A 51 -5.16 -3.77 -5.14
CA GLN A 51 -4.03 -2.87 -4.97
C GLN A 51 -3.69 -2.18 -6.29
N VAL A 52 -3.59 -2.94 -7.38
CA VAL A 52 -3.25 -2.39 -8.71
C VAL A 52 -4.29 -1.36 -9.17
N MET A 53 -5.58 -1.63 -8.98
CA MET A 53 -6.68 -0.70 -9.28
C MET A 53 -6.53 0.60 -8.48
N HIS A 54 -6.23 0.52 -7.18
CA HIS A 54 -5.98 1.71 -6.38
C HIS A 54 -4.77 2.53 -6.87
N GLU A 55 -3.61 1.88 -7.05
CA GLU A 55 -2.35 2.57 -7.40
C GLU A 55 -2.39 3.23 -8.78
N SER A 56 -3.11 2.63 -9.72
CA SER A 56 -3.20 3.09 -11.11
C SER A 56 -4.46 3.90 -11.42
N GLY A 57 -5.36 4.07 -10.45
CA GLY A 57 -6.67 4.68 -10.66
C GLY A 57 -7.51 3.88 -11.66
N ASP A 58 -7.82 2.63 -11.35
CA ASP A 58 -8.52 1.67 -12.22
C ASP A 58 -7.80 1.44 -13.55
N PHE A 59 -6.48 1.22 -13.51
CA PHE A 59 -5.60 1.04 -14.68
C PHE A 59 -5.52 2.27 -15.58
N ARG A 60 -6.04 3.42 -15.17
CA ARG A 60 -5.99 4.65 -15.99
C ARG A 60 -4.57 5.15 -16.23
N TYR A 61 -3.67 4.94 -15.27
CA TYR A 61 -2.30 5.44 -15.31
C TYR A 61 -1.29 4.30 -15.20
N ASP A 62 -0.31 4.30 -16.10
CA ASP A 62 0.84 3.38 -16.12
C ASP A 62 2.17 4.11 -15.89
N ARG A 63 2.11 5.41 -15.64
CA ARG A 63 3.27 6.27 -15.44
C ARG A 63 2.88 7.52 -14.68
N GLU A 64 3.84 8.08 -13.97
CA GLU A 64 3.68 9.36 -13.32
C GLU A 64 3.42 10.46 -14.35
N ILE A 65 2.45 11.33 -14.09
CA ILE A 65 2.28 12.56 -14.87
C ILE A 65 3.43 13.50 -14.50
N TRP A 66 4.47 13.50 -15.33
CA TRP A 66 5.65 14.32 -15.09
C TRP A 66 5.45 15.75 -15.60
N GLY A 67 5.55 16.73 -14.71
CA GLY A 67 5.52 18.15 -15.06
C GLY A 67 6.15 18.93 -13.92
N PRO A 68 7.28 19.64 -14.14
CA PRO A 68 8.30 19.87 -13.12
C PRO A 68 7.76 20.51 -11.84
N THR A 69 7.34 19.68 -10.88
CA THR A 69 6.93 20.15 -9.56
C THR A 69 8.15 20.26 -8.65
N PRO A 70 8.11 21.10 -7.60
CA PRO A 70 9.15 21.09 -6.58
C PRO A 70 9.36 19.72 -5.93
N ALA A 71 8.35 18.84 -5.93
CA ALA A 71 8.48 17.48 -5.44
C ALA A 71 9.23 16.57 -6.41
N GLN A 72 8.85 16.57 -7.68
CA GLN A 72 9.50 15.77 -8.72
C GLN A 72 10.96 16.16 -8.93
N LYS A 73 11.29 17.45 -8.80
CA LYS A 73 12.69 17.92 -8.84
C LYS A 73 13.56 17.32 -7.75
N ARG A 74 12.99 16.94 -6.59
CA ARG A 74 13.76 16.31 -5.50
C ARG A 74 14.10 14.86 -5.78
N TYR A 75 13.46 14.21 -6.74
CA TYR A 75 13.80 12.83 -7.09
C TYR A 75 15.19 12.73 -7.72
N ASP A 76 15.66 13.78 -8.39
CA ASP A 76 16.93 13.75 -9.12
C ASP A 76 18.10 13.29 -8.24
N THR A 77 18.17 13.80 -7.01
CA THR A 77 19.28 13.54 -6.09
C THR A 77 18.96 12.59 -4.94
N ARG A 78 17.85 11.83 -5.04
CA ARG A 78 17.42 10.86 -4.01
C ARG A 78 18.33 9.62 -4.03
N ALA A 79 19.40 9.66 -3.25
CA ALA A 79 20.35 8.55 -3.12
C ALA A 79 19.71 7.25 -2.60
N ASP A 80 18.67 7.32 -1.78
CA ASP A 80 17.92 6.17 -1.29
C ASP A 80 17.07 5.49 -2.39
N LEU A 81 16.81 6.19 -3.51
CA LEU A 81 16.25 5.61 -4.74
C LEU A 81 17.34 5.12 -5.71
N GLY A 82 18.61 5.19 -5.32
CA GLY A 82 19.77 4.85 -6.14
C GLY A 82 20.10 5.86 -7.23
N ASN A 83 19.46 7.03 -7.21
CA ASN A 83 19.78 8.13 -8.12
C ASN A 83 21.11 8.78 -7.70
N THR A 84 21.81 9.38 -8.66
CA THR A 84 23.08 10.06 -8.40
C THR A 84 22.88 11.29 -7.49
N PRO A 85 23.89 11.74 -6.72
CA PRO A 85 23.78 12.98 -5.97
C PRO A 85 23.83 14.24 -6.86
N GLU A 86 24.11 14.09 -8.16
CA GLU A 86 24.13 15.15 -9.16
C GLU A 86 22.74 15.44 -9.76
N LEU A 87 22.53 16.66 -10.25
CA LEU A 87 21.32 17.04 -10.99
C LEU A 87 21.44 16.63 -12.47
N ASP A 88 21.51 15.32 -12.72
CA ASP A 88 21.73 14.74 -14.06
C ASP A 88 20.44 14.28 -14.77
N GLY A 89 19.28 14.47 -14.14
CA GLY A 89 17.99 14.07 -14.68
C GLY A 89 17.54 12.66 -14.27
N ASP A 90 18.30 11.93 -13.44
CA ASP A 90 17.93 10.61 -12.91
C ASP A 90 16.48 10.56 -12.38
N GLY A 91 15.99 11.63 -11.76
CA GLY A 91 14.63 11.72 -11.24
C GLY A 91 13.58 11.56 -12.33
N LYS A 92 13.78 12.21 -13.48
CA LYS A 92 12.88 12.09 -14.65
C LYS A 92 13.13 10.80 -15.42
N ILE A 93 14.39 10.40 -15.56
CA ILE A 93 14.79 9.18 -16.27
C ILE A 93 14.15 7.97 -15.60
N TYR A 94 14.19 7.90 -14.27
CA TYR A 94 13.61 6.82 -13.45
C TYR A 94 12.33 7.24 -12.73
N ALA A 95 11.52 8.08 -13.36
CA ALA A 95 10.18 8.44 -12.89
C ALA A 95 9.28 7.20 -12.72
N GLY A 96 8.18 7.35 -11.97
CA GLY A 96 7.23 6.25 -11.74
C GLY A 96 6.67 5.65 -13.02
N ARG A 97 6.81 4.33 -13.20
CA ARG A 97 6.25 3.55 -14.32
C ARG A 97 5.52 2.29 -13.83
N THR A 98 4.73 1.70 -14.71
CA THR A 98 3.75 0.62 -14.45
C THR A 98 2.60 1.03 -13.53
N ALA A 99 1.64 0.12 -13.36
CA ALA A 99 0.49 0.32 -12.49
C ALA A 99 0.83 0.40 -10.98
N MET A 100 2.06 0.04 -10.55
CA MET A 100 2.54 0.18 -9.16
C MET A 100 3.70 1.18 -8.99
N GLN A 101 3.92 2.08 -9.96
CA GLN A 101 4.85 3.21 -9.84
C GLN A 101 6.29 2.83 -9.42
N ILE A 102 6.92 1.93 -10.19
CA ILE A 102 8.35 1.64 -10.06
C ILE A 102 9.13 2.93 -10.30
N THR A 103 9.82 3.41 -9.26
CA THR A 103 10.48 4.72 -9.24
C THR A 103 11.90 4.60 -8.72
N GLY A 104 12.87 5.27 -9.37
CA GLY A 104 14.26 5.32 -8.93
C GLY A 104 15.16 4.25 -9.53
N LYS A 105 16.40 4.63 -9.85
CA LYS A 105 17.40 3.79 -10.52
C LYS A 105 17.64 2.45 -9.83
N ALA A 106 17.65 2.41 -8.50
CA ALA A 106 17.81 1.17 -7.74
C ALA A 106 16.68 0.17 -8.01
N ASN A 107 15.44 0.65 -8.09
CA ASN A 107 14.27 -0.19 -8.35
C ASN A 107 14.25 -0.69 -9.80
N TYR A 108 14.69 0.12 -10.77
CA TYR A 108 14.83 -0.30 -12.17
C TYR A 108 15.88 -1.42 -12.30
N ARG A 109 16.98 -1.31 -11.56
CA ARG A 109 18.00 -2.35 -11.48
C ARG A 109 17.45 -3.62 -10.83
N ALA A 110 16.81 -3.50 -9.66
CA ALA A 110 16.23 -4.63 -8.95
C ALA A 110 15.18 -5.38 -9.78
N PHE A 111 14.34 -4.65 -10.52
CA PHE A 111 13.38 -5.25 -11.45
C PHE A 111 14.05 -5.97 -12.61
N THR A 112 15.12 -5.38 -13.19
CA THR A 112 15.94 -6.04 -14.22
C THR A 112 16.52 -7.36 -13.71
N ASP A 113 17.10 -7.34 -12.51
CA ASP A 113 17.74 -8.51 -11.91
C ASP A 113 16.72 -9.61 -11.59
N TRP A 114 15.53 -9.24 -11.11
CA TRP A 114 14.44 -10.18 -10.85
C TRP A 114 13.89 -10.82 -12.14
N CYS A 115 13.71 -10.05 -13.21
CA CYS A 115 13.32 -10.61 -14.51
C CYS A 115 14.37 -11.63 -15.00
N ARG A 116 15.66 -11.30 -14.86
CA ARG A 116 16.76 -12.21 -15.25
C ARG A 116 16.84 -13.45 -14.36
N SER A 117 16.56 -13.35 -13.06
CA SER A 117 16.55 -14.51 -12.16
C SER A 117 15.44 -15.50 -12.49
N HIS A 118 14.36 -15.03 -13.12
CA HIS A 118 13.29 -15.86 -13.68
C HIS A 118 13.54 -16.28 -15.14
N ALA A 119 14.81 -16.21 -15.60
CA ALA A 119 15.23 -16.54 -16.96
C ALA A 119 14.47 -15.78 -18.07
N MET A 120 13.93 -14.59 -17.76
CA MET A 120 13.29 -13.75 -18.77
C MET A 120 14.35 -12.99 -19.57
N ASN A 121 14.22 -12.98 -20.89
CA ASN A 121 15.08 -12.20 -21.79
C ASN A 121 14.65 -10.72 -21.79
N CYS A 122 14.75 -10.04 -20.65
CA CYS A 122 14.33 -8.65 -20.49
C CYS A 122 15.42 -7.65 -20.93
N PRO A 123 15.05 -6.43 -21.34
CA PRO A 123 15.98 -5.32 -21.49
C PRO A 123 16.73 -4.99 -20.19
N ASP A 124 17.83 -4.28 -20.31
CA ASP A 124 18.43 -3.57 -19.17
C ASP A 124 17.63 -2.29 -18.92
N PHE A 125 16.76 -2.29 -17.91
CA PHE A 125 15.89 -1.15 -17.63
C PHE A 125 16.63 0.05 -17.04
N VAL A 126 17.87 -0.10 -16.57
CA VAL A 126 18.69 1.07 -16.19
C VAL A 126 19.15 1.79 -17.46
N ARG A 127 19.49 1.05 -18.52
CA ARG A 127 19.90 1.63 -19.82
C ARG A 127 18.71 2.08 -20.68
N HIS A 128 17.60 1.36 -20.59
CA HIS A 128 16.37 1.57 -21.37
C HIS A 128 15.14 1.66 -20.44
N PRO A 129 15.04 2.69 -19.58
CA PRO A 129 13.97 2.80 -18.58
C PRO A 129 12.57 2.88 -19.17
N GLU A 130 12.42 3.43 -20.37
CA GLU A 130 11.16 3.46 -21.13
C GLU A 130 10.63 2.06 -21.46
N ALA A 131 11.49 1.05 -21.56
CA ALA A 131 11.08 -0.31 -21.88
C ALA A 131 10.27 -0.97 -20.76
N ILE A 132 10.26 -0.42 -19.53
CA ILE A 132 9.38 -0.91 -18.46
C ILE A 132 7.89 -0.77 -18.82
N ASN A 133 7.50 0.22 -19.64
CA ASN A 133 6.12 0.40 -20.09
C ASN A 133 5.77 -0.35 -21.39
N THR A 134 6.52 -1.39 -21.74
CA THR A 134 6.17 -2.28 -22.85
C THR A 134 5.83 -3.67 -22.34
N ASP A 135 4.98 -4.38 -23.08
CA ASP A 135 4.60 -5.74 -22.70
C ASP A 135 5.75 -6.75 -22.92
N PRO A 136 5.92 -7.73 -22.01
CA PRO A 136 5.12 -7.98 -20.80
C PRO A 136 5.62 -7.24 -19.54
N TRP A 137 6.64 -6.37 -19.65
CA TRP A 137 7.33 -5.77 -18.51
C TRP A 137 6.43 -4.84 -17.69
N GLU A 138 5.53 -4.13 -18.36
CA GLU A 138 4.58 -3.22 -17.71
C GLU A 138 3.69 -3.94 -16.70
N GLY A 139 3.15 -5.10 -17.09
CA GLY A 139 2.35 -5.94 -16.20
C GLY A 139 3.17 -6.75 -15.20
N LEU A 140 4.44 -7.03 -15.50
CA LEU A 140 5.37 -7.67 -14.57
C LEU A 140 5.78 -6.76 -13.42
N GLY A 141 5.82 -5.45 -13.60
CA GLY A 141 6.23 -4.53 -12.54
C GLY A 141 5.44 -4.71 -11.23
N PRO A 142 4.09 -4.70 -11.28
CA PRO A 142 3.27 -5.03 -10.11
C PRO A 142 3.54 -6.43 -9.53
N LEU A 143 3.73 -7.44 -10.38
CA LEU A 143 3.98 -8.80 -9.92
C LEU A 143 5.35 -8.97 -9.25
N TRP A 144 6.38 -8.29 -9.78
CA TRP A 144 7.69 -8.21 -9.16
C TRP A 144 7.61 -7.66 -7.74
N TYR A 145 6.91 -6.54 -7.56
CA TYR A 145 6.74 -5.96 -6.23
C TYR A 145 6.03 -6.95 -5.30
N TRP A 146 4.95 -7.56 -5.78
CA TRP A 146 4.15 -8.51 -5.01
C TRP A 146 4.96 -9.73 -4.54
N ASP A 147 5.75 -10.32 -5.46
CA ASP A 147 6.59 -11.48 -5.22
C ASP A 147 7.72 -11.17 -4.24
N THR A 148 8.50 -10.12 -4.53
CA THR A 148 9.68 -9.75 -3.72
C THR A 148 9.34 -9.30 -2.29
N HIS A 149 8.09 -8.89 -2.04
CA HIS A 149 7.61 -8.49 -0.71
C HIS A 149 6.83 -9.59 0.01
N ASP A 150 6.75 -10.79 -0.57
CA ASP A 150 6.09 -11.99 -0.03
C ASP A 150 4.63 -11.69 0.34
N LEU A 151 3.89 -11.05 -0.57
CA LEU A 151 2.51 -10.59 -0.31
C LEU A 151 1.47 -11.70 -0.41
N ASN A 152 1.79 -12.80 -1.10
CA ASN A 152 0.94 -13.99 -1.18
C ASN A 152 0.52 -14.51 0.20
N ARG A 153 1.43 -14.51 1.19
CA ARG A 153 1.14 -15.02 2.53
C ARG A 153 0.05 -14.22 3.25
N TRP A 154 -0.03 -12.91 2.98
CA TRP A 154 -1.03 -12.03 3.58
C TRP A 154 -2.34 -12.12 2.82
N ALA A 155 -2.28 -12.27 1.50
CA ALA A 155 -3.45 -12.50 0.69
C ALA A 155 -4.12 -13.85 1.00
N ASP A 156 -3.34 -14.88 1.34
CA ASP A 156 -3.85 -16.16 1.87
C ASP A 156 -4.61 -16.04 3.19
N GLN A 157 -4.33 -15.00 3.98
CA GLN A 157 -5.00 -14.70 5.24
C GLN A 157 -6.16 -13.70 5.06
N GLY A 158 -6.31 -13.13 3.85
CA GLY A 158 -7.25 -12.02 3.61
C GLY A 158 -6.85 -10.69 4.28
N ASP A 159 -5.59 -10.54 4.67
CA ASP A 159 -5.06 -9.38 5.42
C ASP A 159 -4.67 -8.23 4.49
N ILE A 160 -5.69 -7.54 3.99
CA ILE A 160 -5.53 -6.38 3.11
C ILE A 160 -4.87 -5.19 3.84
N GLU A 161 -5.04 -5.09 5.15
CA GLU A 161 -4.43 -4.07 5.99
C GLU A 161 -2.91 -4.18 5.98
N THR A 162 -2.36 -5.38 6.17
CA THR A 162 -0.91 -5.61 6.11
C THR A 162 -0.36 -5.49 4.70
N ILE A 163 -1.10 -5.96 3.68
CA ILE A 163 -0.74 -5.74 2.26
C ILE A 163 -0.60 -4.24 1.97
N THR A 164 -1.60 -3.45 2.37
CA THR A 164 -1.61 -1.99 2.18
C THR A 164 -0.42 -1.32 2.88
N LYS A 165 -0.14 -1.70 4.14
CA LYS A 165 1.01 -1.18 4.89
C LYS A 165 2.33 -1.49 4.22
N ARG A 166 2.48 -2.67 3.64
CA ARG A 166 3.70 -3.06 2.93
C ARG A 166 3.89 -2.26 1.64
N ILE A 167 2.82 -2.09 0.86
CA ILE A 167 2.85 -1.34 -0.41
C ILE A 167 3.08 0.16 -0.18
N ASN A 168 2.34 0.77 0.74
CA ASN A 168 2.32 2.23 0.91
C ASN A 168 3.24 2.76 2.03
N GLY A 169 3.79 1.88 2.88
CA GLY A 169 4.48 2.28 4.11
C GLY A 169 3.52 2.76 5.23
N GLY A 170 2.21 2.55 5.06
CA GLY A 170 1.16 3.02 5.97
C GLY A 170 -0.24 2.60 5.52
N ILE A 171 -1.29 3.18 6.11
CA ILE A 171 -2.68 2.84 5.79
C ILE A 171 -3.36 3.85 4.85
N ASN A 172 -2.59 4.69 4.16
CA ASN A 172 -3.17 5.66 3.24
C ASN A 172 -3.88 4.93 2.09
N GLY A 173 -5.10 5.36 1.80
CA GLY A 173 -5.93 4.74 0.76
C GLY A 173 -6.54 3.38 1.16
N LEU A 174 -6.38 2.91 2.41
CA LEU A 174 -6.90 1.60 2.84
C LEU A 174 -8.40 1.43 2.56
N ALA A 175 -9.22 2.43 2.86
CA ALA A 175 -10.67 2.36 2.62
C ALA A 175 -11.01 2.17 1.13
N ASP A 176 -10.25 2.82 0.24
CA ASP A 176 -10.44 2.70 -1.20
C ASP A 176 -9.94 1.34 -1.72
N ARG A 177 -8.82 0.82 -1.20
CA ARG A 177 -8.34 -0.53 -1.50
C ARG A 177 -9.32 -1.61 -1.04
N ILE A 178 -9.93 -1.43 0.13
CA ILE A 178 -11.00 -2.31 0.63
C ILE A 178 -12.21 -2.26 -0.30
N ASP A 179 -12.63 -1.08 -0.74
CA ASP A 179 -13.74 -0.94 -1.68
C ASP A 179 -13.46 -1.68 -3.01
N HIS A 180 -12.28 -1.50 -3.60
CA HIS A 180 -11.87 -2.26 -4.79
C HIS A 180 -11.86 -3.78 -4.54
N TYR A 181 -11.33 -4.22 -3.39
CA TYR A 181 -11.33 -5.63 -3.01
C TYR A 181 -12.76 -6.20 -2.92
N VAL A 182 -13.68 -5.48 -2.27
CA VAL A 182 -15.07 -5.91 -2.09
C VAL A 182 -15.79 -5.97 -3.45
N ARG A 183 -15.69 -4.90 -4.25
CA ARG A 183 -16.31 -4.81 -5.57
C ARG A 183 -15.84 -5.94 -6.48
N LEU A 184 -14.53 -6.18 -6.54
CA LEU A 184 -13.97 -7.24 -7.37
C LEU A 184 -14.30 -8.64 -6.83
N SER A 185 -14.28 -8.84 -5.50
CA SER A 185 -14.71 -10.10 -4.89
C SER A 185 -16.15 -10.45 -5.28
N LEU A 186 -17.07 -9.50 -5.17
CA LEU A 186 -18.47 -9.67 -5.54
C LEU A 186 -18.61 -10.06 -7.01
N VAL A 187 -17.97 -9.32 -7.91
CA VAL A 187 -18.02 -9.58 -9.35
C VAL A 187 -17.45 -10.95 -9.71
N VAL A 188 -16.32 -11.35 -9.12
CA VAL A 188 -15.74 -12.68 -9.32
C VAL A 188 -16.66 -13.79 -8.82
N LEU A 189 -17.42 -13.53 -7.74
CA LEU A 189 -18.41 -14.45 -7.17
C LEU A 189 -19.77 -14.41 -7.91
N GLY A 190 -19.90 -13.65 -8.99
CA GLY A 190 -21.12 -13.58 -9.81
C GLY A 190 -22.18 -12.59 -9.32
N TYR A 191 -21.83 -11.70 -8.39
CA TYR A 191 -22.68 -10.61 -7.93
C TYR A 191 -22.39 -9.32 -8.70
N LYS A 192 -23.28 -8.32 -8.58
CA LYS A 192 -22.96 -6.95 -8.99
C LYS A 192 -21.89 -6.36 -8.06
N ALA A 193 -21.11 -5.40 -8.55
CA ALA A 193 -20.05 -4.75 -7.78
C ALA A 193 -20.54 -4.04 -6.51
N ASP A 194 -21.81 -3.62 -6.46
CA ASP A 194 -22.50 -3.02 -5.32
C ASP A 194 -23.39 -4.02 -4.55
N GLY A 195 -23.30 -5.32 -4.87
CA GLY A 195 -24.16 -6.39 -4.38
C GLY A 195 -23.91 -6.85 -2.94
N VAL A 196 -23.35 -6.02 -2.06
CA VAL A 196 -22.97 -6.40 -0.68
C VAL A 196 -24.16 -6.99 0.09
N ARG A 197 -25.33 -6.34 0.04
CA ARG A 197 -26.55 -6.82 0.74
C ARG A 197 -27.01 -8.18 0.23
N GLN A 198 -26.92 -8.40 -1.08
CA GLN A 198 -27.31 -9.69 -1.69
C GLN A 198 -26.33 -10.79 -1.26
N PHE A 199 -25.03 -10.50 -1.26
CA PHE A 199 -24.01 -11.42 -0.77
C PHE A 199 -24.21 -11.75 0.72
N GLN A 200 -24.45 -10.75 1.56
CA GLN A 200 -24.72 -10.95 2.99
C GLN A 200 -25.92 -11.87 3.24
N ALA A 201 -27.04 -11.62 2.55
CA ALA A 201 -28.23 -12.46 2.65
C ALA A 201 -27.94 -13.92 2.26
N ASN A 202 -27.21 -14.13 1.15
CA ASN A 202 -26.84 -15.47 0.67
C ASN A 202 -25.82 -16.16 1.58
N ALA A 203 -24.95 -15.39 2.24
CA ALA A 203 -23.93 -15.90 3.15
C ALA A 203 -24.43 -16.10 4.60
N GLY A 204 -25.70 -15.78 4.88
CA GLY A 204 -26.27 -15.86 6.24
C GLY A 204 -25.67 -14.85 7.22
N LEU A 205 -25.26 -13.68 6.72
CA LEU A 205 -24.75 -12.56 7.52
C LEU A 205 -25.86 -11.54 7.81
N ASP A 206 -25.59 -10.64 8.76
CA ASP A 206 -26.42 -9.45 8.98
C ASP A 206 -26.44 -8.60 7.69
N VAL A 207 -27.65 -8.27 7.20
CA VAL A 207 -27.84 -7.55 5.93
C VAL A 207 -27.81 -6.05 6.17
N ASP A 208 -26.69 -5.53 6.65
CA ASP A 208 -26.47 -4.12 6.95
C ASP A 208 -25.96 -3.32 5.73
N GLY A 209 -25.45 -4.01 4.70
CA GLY A 209 -24.80 -3.41 3.53
C GLY A 209 -23.36 -2.94 3.80
N ASP A 210 -22.82 -3.16 4.99
CA ASP A 210 -21.44 -2.84 5.35
C ASP A 210 -20.50 -4.00 5.03
N ALA A 211 -19.42 -3.68 4.33
CA ALA A 211 -18.34 -4.62 4.06
C ALA A 211 -17.32 -4.66 5.22
N GLY A 212 -17.82 -4.79 6.45
CA GLY A 212 -17.02 -4.92 7.65
C GLY A 212 -16.23 -6.25 7.72
N PRO A 213 -15.49 -6.50 8.82
CA PRO A 213 -14.61 -7.66 8.94
C PRO A 213 -15.30 -9.01 8.68
N LYS A 214 -16.55 -9.19 9.13
CA LYS A 214 -17.32 -10.42 8.91
C LYS A 214 -17.63 -10.63 7.41
N THR A 215 -18.12 -9.60 6.73
CA THR A 215 -18.42 -9.62 5.29
C THR A 215 -17.14 -9.89 4.48
N ARG A 216 -16.03 -9.22 4.79
CA ARG A 216 -14.74 -9.45 4.11
C ARG A 216 -14.18 -10.85 4.34
N SER A 217 -14.31 -11.39 5.55
CA SER A 217 -13.93 -12.77 5.85
C SER A 217 -14.77 -13.78 5.05
N ALA A 218 -16.08 -13.54 4.92
CA ALA A 218 -16.95 -14.39 4.11
C ALA A 218 -16.61 -14.30 2.61
N LEU A 219 -16.34 -13.11 2.07
CA LEU A 219 -15.88 -12.93 0.69
C LEU A 219 -14.57 -13.69 0.45
N HIS A 220 -13.60 -13.56 1.36
CA HIS A 220 -12.34 -14.28 1.28
C HIS A 220 -12.53 -15.79 1.28
N LYS A 221 -13.37 -16.33 2.17
CA LYS A 221 -13.71 -17.77 2.22
C LYS A 221 -14.37 -18.25 0.93
N ALA A 222 -15.27 -17.45 0.35
CA ALA A 222 -15.92 -17.78 -0.91
C ALA A 222 -14.92 -17.81 -2.08
N LEU A 223 -14.00 -16.85 -2.15
CA LEU A 223 -12.91 -16.86 -3.13
C LEU A 223 -11.95 -18.04 -2.95
N LEU A 224 -11.63 -18.41 -1.71
CA LEU A 224 -10.86 -19.63 -1.42
C LEU A 224 -11.57 -20.88 -1.94
N ALA A 225 -12.89 -20.98 -1.77
CA ALA A 225 -13.66 -22.12 -2.26
C ALA A 225 -13.60 -22.26 -3.80
N LEU A 226 -13.51 -21.14 -4.55
CA LEU A 226 -13.31 -21.19 -6.01
C LEU A 226 -11.98 -21.82 -6.41
N SER A 227 -10.95 -21.75 -5.56
CA SER A 227 -9.63 -22.36 -5.82
C SER A 227 -9.61 -23.88 -5.59
N GLY A 228 -10.68 -24.46 -5.04
CA GLY A 228 -10.68 -25.85 -4.57
C GLY A 228 -9.83 -26.10 -3.32
N ALA A 229 -9.27 -25.06 -2.69
CA ALA A 229 -8.48 -25.16 -1.47
C ALA A 229 -9.35 -25.36 -0.22
N SER A 230 -8.89 -26.20 0.71
CA SER A 230 -9.54 -26.43 1.99
C SER A 230 -9.61 -25.16 2.85
N THR A 231 -10.79 -24.84 3.37
CA THR A 231 -11.08 -23.65 4.21
C THR A 231 -10.41 -23.63 5.59
N LYS A 232 -9.58 -24.63 5.93
CA LYS A 232 -8.94 -24.76 7.25
C LYS A 232 -7.94 -23.63 7.60
N MET A 233 -7.48 -22.84 6.64
CA MET A 233 -6.59 -21.69 6.90
C MET A 233 -7.34 -20.34 7.12
N ALA A 234 -8.63 -20.24 6.77
CA ALA A 234 -9.39 -18.98 6.82
C ALA A 234 -9.93 -18.61 8.22
N ALA A 235 -9.42 -19.25 9.28
CA ALA A 235 -9.94 -19.12 10.64
C ALA A 235 -9.22 -18.08 11.51
N PHE A 236 -8.20 -17.38 11.01
CA PHE A 236 -7.50 -16.34 11.78
C PHE A 236 -7.44 -15.00 11.03
N SER A 237 -8.31 -14.10 11.46
CA SER A 237 -8.07 -12.66 11.72
C SER A 237 -9.43 -11.96 11.74
N ALA A 238 -10.21 -12.23 12.80
CA ALA A 238 -11.18 -11.24 13.23
C ALA A 238 -10.35 -10.18 13.96
N ALA A 239 -10.18 -9.01 13.35
CA ALA A 239 -9.61 -7.87 14.05
C ALA A 239 -10.35 -7.69 15.39
N PRO A 240 -9.65 -7.43 16.51
CA PRO A 240 -10.31 -7.24 17.78
C PRO A 240 -11.31 -6.09 17.66
N VAL A 241 -12.53 -6.35 18.14
CA VAL A 241 -13.62 -5.38 18.22
C VAL A 241 -13.10 -4.14 18.96
N VAL A 242 -12.91 -3.05 18.23
CA VAL A 242 -12.70 -1.74 18.82
C VAL A 242 -14.08 -1.26 19.25
N GLU A 243 -14.31 -1.20 20.57
CA GLU A 243 -15.50 -0.56 21.13
C GLU A 243 -15.73 0.82 20.53
N GLU A 244 -16.97 1.09 20.12
CA GLU A 244 -17.41 2.40 19.66
C GLU A 244 -17.10 3.48 20.71
N LYS A 245 -16.16 4.36 20.41
CA LYS A 245 -16.04 5.65 21.10
C LYS A 245 -16.72 6.74 20.29
N ALA A 246 -17.58 7.46 21.00
CA ALA A 246 -18.50 8.50 20.57
C ALA A 246 -18.07 9.38 19.38
N VAL A 247 -19.03 9.57 18.48
CA VAL A 247 -18.98 10.42 17.28
C VAL A 247 -18.67 11.88 17.66
N VAL A 248 -17.57 12.41 17.13
CA VAL A 248 -17.23 13.83 17.18
C VAL A 248 -17.82 14.53 15.93
N PRO A 249 -18.47 15.71 16.06
CA PRO A 249 -19.08 16.39 14.92
C PRO A 249 -18.07 16.77 13.82
N ALA A 250 -18.50 16.69 12.56
CA ALA A 250 -17.70 16.93 11.34
C ALA A 250 -16.93 18.28 11.29
N ALA A 251 -17.30 19.25 12.14
CA ALA A 251 -16.59 20.53 12.27
C ALA A 251 -15.22 20.41 12.96
N VAL A 252 -14.97 19.37 13.75
CA VAL A 252 -13.69 19.15 14.46
C VAL A 252 -12.68 18.41 13.56
N GLU A 253 -13.17 17.60 12.62
CA GLU A 253 -12.34 16.78 11.72
C GLU A 253 -11.49 17.63 10.75
N GLN A 254 -12.01 18.79 10.31
CA GLN A 254 -11.25 19.71 9.46
C GLN A 254 -10.14 20.44 10.23
N THR A 255 -10.36 20.77 11.51
CA THR A 255 -9.34 21.40 12.35
C THR A 255 -8.23 20.41 12.72
N VAL A 256 -8.57 19.12 12.87
CA VAL A 256 -7.61 18.03 13.10
C VAL A 256 -6.80 17.73 11.84
N LYS A 257 -7.40 17.68 10.64
CA LYS A 257 -6.67 17.51 9.36
C LYS A 257 -5.65 18.64 9.09
N LYS A 258 -5.96 19.89 9.46
CA LYS A 258 -5.02 21.02 9.34
C LYS A 258 -3.87 20.95 10.36
N LYS A 259 -4.11 20.43 11.57
CA LYS A 259 -3.06 20.25 12.61
C LYS A 259 -2.19 19.00 12.38
N PHE A 260 -2.74 17.92 11.82
CA PHE A 260 -1.98 16.71 11.49
C PHE A 260 -1.05 16.91 10.28
N ASN A 261 -1.41 17.75 9.31
CA ASN A 261 -0.50 18.12 8.22
C ASN A 261 0.71 18.93 8.73
N LEU A 262 0.56 19.65 9.84
CA LEU A 262 1.64 20.41 10.47
C LEU A 262 2.55 19.50 11.34
N LEU A 263 1.97 18.51 12.04
CA LEU A 263 2.73 17.53 12.83
C LEU A 263 3.47 16.48 11.97
N GLY A 264 2.91 16.13 10.80
CA GLY A 264 3.60 15.27 9.82
C GLY A 264 4.89 15.88 9.26
N TRP A 265 4.98 17.21 9.22
CA TRP A 265 6.20 17.94 8.86
C TRP A 265 7.23 18.02 10.00
N ILE A 266 6.78 18.01 11.26
CA ILE A 266 7.66 18.04 12.43
C ILE A 266 8.29 16.66 12.69
N GLY A 267 7.56 15.57 12.42
CA GLY A 267 8.07 14.20 12.58
C GLY A 267 9.28 13.88 11.68
N SER A 268 9.35 14.48 10.49
CA SER A 268 10.49 14.35 9.57
C SER A 268 11.73 15.16 9.96
N ALA A 269 11.65 16.04 10.96
CA ALA A 269 12.79 16.85 11.42
C ALA A 269 13.53 16.23 12.62
N VAL A 270 12.98 15.20 13.27
CA VAL A 270 13.55 14.65 14.52
C VAL A 270 14.51 13.47 14.27
N SER A 271 14.55 12.89 13.06
CA SER A 271 15.39 11.72 12.78
C SER A 271 16.81 11.99 12.26
N GLY A 272 17.30 13.24 12.16
CA GLY A 272 18.73 13.42 11.83
C GLY A 272 19.26 14.78 11.35
N GLY A 273 18.64 15.93 11.67
CA GLY A 273 19.21 17.23 11.29
C GLY A 273 18.86 18.31 12.31
N GLY A 274 19.87 18.96 12.88
CA GLY A 274 19.69 19.97 13.92
C GLY A 274 18.75 21.10 13.51
N LEU A 275 17.88 21.51 14.43
CA LEU A 275 17.01 22.68 14.32
C LEU A 275 17.86 23.94 14.20
N SER A 276 18.03 24.48 12.99
CA SER A 276 18.67 25.78 12.82
C SER A 276 17.65 26.91 13.06
N LEU A 277 18.10 28.00 13.69
CA LEU A 277 17.31 29.20 14.01
C LEU A 277 16.57 29.80 12.79
N ALA A 278 16.98 29.46 11.56
CA ALA A 278 16.34 29.86 10.32
C ALA A 278 14.94 29.25 10.12
N ALA A 279 14.63 28.10 10.77
CA ALA A 279 13.33 27.43 10.66
C ALA A 279 12.16 28.18 11.35
N PHE A 280 12.47 29.26 12.09
CA PHE A 280 11.49 30.03 12.86
C PHE A 280 11.30 31.47 12.36
N ALA A 281 11.94 31.85 11.25
CA ALA A 281 11.73 33.14 10.63
C ALA A 281 10.29 33.25 10.11
N GLY A 282 9.46 34.02 10.81
CA GLY A 282 8.05 34.27 10.45
C GLY A 282 7.02 33.74 11.46
N PHE A 283 7.43 33.08 12.54
CA PHE A 283 6.51 32.67 13.61
C PHE A 283 6.21 33.81 14.59
N ASP A 284 4.94 33.93 15.01
CA ASP A 284 4.52 34.79 16.12
C ASP A 284 5.21 34.33 17.42
N TRP A 285 5.67 35.29 18.24
CA TRP A 285 6.31 35.07 19.53
C TRP A 285 5.48 34.20 20.49
N LYS A 286 4.14 34.31 20.44
CA LYS A 286 3.26 33.44 21.23
C LYS A 286 3.29 31.99 20.75
N ALA A 287 3.39 31.77 19.44
CA ALA A 287 3.51 30.42 18.87
C ALA A 287 4.89 29.80 19.20
N LEU A 288 5.95 30.61 19.20
CA LEU A 288 7.29 30.17 19.58
C LEU A 288 7.35 29.70 21.05
N LEU A 289 6.73 30.42 21.97
CA LEU A 289 6.68 30.02 23.39
C LEU A 289 5.97 28.67 23.59
N VAL A 290 4.88 28.42 22.86
CA VAL A 290 4.16 27.15 22.91
C VAL A 290 5.01 26.00 22.36
N ILE A 291 5.74 26.23 21.27
CA ILE A 291 6.63 25.23 20.65
C ILE A 291 7.79 24.90 21.58
N VAL A 292 8.46 25.90 22.15
CA VAL A 292 9.56 25.69 23.11
C VAL A 292 9.06 24.95 24.35
N GLY A 293 7.90 25.32 24.88
CA GLY A 293 7.27 24.61 26.00
C GLY A 293 6.97 23.15 25.68
N ALA A 294 6.37 22.87 24.51
CA ALA A 294 6.04 21.51 24.09
C ALA A 294 7.29 20.64 23.89
N VAL A 295 8.33 21.17 23.23
CA VAL A 295 9.60 20.46 23.04
C VAL A 295 10.28 20.15 24.38
N THR A 296 10.23 21.10 25.33
CA THR A 296 10.80 20.91 26.67
C THR A 296 10.06 19.81 27.44
N VAL A 297 8.73 19.81 27.42
CA VAL A 297 7.90 18.79 28.08
C VAL A 297 8.09 17.41 27.45
N ILE A 298 8.14 17.33 26.12
CA ILE A 298 8.39 16.07 25.41
C ILE A 298 9.80 15.54 25.70
N GLY A 299 10.81 16.42 25.71
CA GLY A 299 12.19 16.04 26.05
C GLY A 299 12.34 15.53 27.48
N LEU A 300 11.71 16.22 28.45
CA LEU A 300 11.69 15.77 29.85
C LEU A 300 10.92 14.46 30.03
N GLY A 301 9.79 14.29 29.33
CA GLY A 301 9.01 13.06 29.32
C GLY A 301 9.81 11.87 28.77
N ALA A 302 10.56 12.06 27.67
CA ALA A 302 11.42 11.04 27.09
C ALA A 302 12.58 10.65 28.02
N LEU A 303 13.19 11.63 28.72
CA LEU A 303 14.21 11.36 29.73
C LEU A 303 13.66 10.58 30.92
N PHE A 304 12.45 10.91 31.38
CA PHE A 304 11.78 10.18 32.46
C PHE A 304 11.42 8.76 32.04
N LEU A 305 10.87 8.57 30.84
CA LEU A 305 10.58 7.25 30.28
C LEU A 305 11.83 6.38 30.16
N ARG A 306 12.95 6.98 29.71
CA ARG A 306 14.24 6.30 29.62
C ARG A 306 14.72 5.83 30.99
N GLN A 307 14.63 6.67 32.02
CA GLN A 307 15.02 6.27 33.38
C GLN A 307 14.11 5.17 33.93
N TRP A 308 12.80 5.24 33.65
CA TRP A 308 11.84 4.22 34.06
C TRP A 308 12.10 2.86 33.39
N ILE A 309 12.39 2.85 32.09
CA ILE A 309 12.76 1.63 31.35
C ILE A 309 14.05 1.02 31.91
N ILE A 310 15.06 1.85 32.20
CA ILE A 310 16.33 1.35 32.79
C ILE A 310 16.09 0.73 34.16
N ALA A 311 15.24 1.35 35.00
CA ALA A 311 14.88 0.80 36.31
C ALA A 311 14.12 -0.53 36.17
N ALA A 312 13.10 -0.59 35.30
CA ALA A 312 12.32 -1.80 35.05
C ALA A 312 13.18 -2.96 34.51
N ILE A 313 14.17 -2.67 33.64
CA ILE A 313 15.12 -3.68 33.15
C ILE A 313 16.03 -4.18 34.27
N LYS A 314 16.43 -3.30 35.20
CA LYS A 314 17.27 -3.66 36.35
C LYS A 314 16.53 -4.55 37.34
N ASP A 315 15.26 -4.26 37.61
CA ASP A 315 14.39 -5.06 38.50
C ASP A 315 14.12 -6.45 37.90
N ILE A 316 13.85 -6.52 36.59
CA ILE A 316 13.69 -7.81 35.88
C ILE A 316 14.98 -8.63 35.94
N ARG A 317 16.14 -7.99 35.79
CA ARG A 317 17.43 -8.69 35.83
C ARG A 317 17.75 -9.25 37.22
N GLN A 318 17.43 -8.52 38.29
CA GLN A 318 17.58 -9.04 39.67
C GLN A 318 16.64 -10.22 39.94
N ALA A 319 15.41 -10.19 39.43
CA ALA A 319 14.44 -11.28 39.60
C ALA A 319 14.76 -12.55 38.80
N VAL A 320 15.72 -12.50 37.85
CA VAL A 320 16.17 -13.65 37.05
C VAL A 320 17.50 -14.23 37.57
N GLU A 321 18.22 -13.47 38.41
CA GLU A 321 19.51 -13.87 39.00
C GLU A 321 19.37 -14.40 40.46
N GLU A 322 18.16 -14.43 41.04
CA GLU A 322 17.78 -15.12 42.30
C GLU A 322 17.05 -16.45 42.04
#